data_AF-A0A971Y0S2-F1
#
_entry.id   AF-A0A971Y0S2-F1
#
_cell.length_a   1.000
_cell.length_b   1.000
_cell.length_c   1.000
_cell.angle_alpha   90.00
_cell.angle_beta   90.00
_cell.angle_gamma   90.00
#
_symmetry.space_group_name_H-M   'P 1'
#
loop_
_entity.id
_entity.type
_entity.pdbx_description
1 polymer ?
#
loop_
_entity_poly.entity_id
_entity_poly.type
_entity_poly.pdbx_seq_one_letter_code
_entity_poly.pdbx_strand_id
1 'polypeptide(L)'
;RERLQRNQFEVFLKRKVDDKVAAAVKALKLRGIRTTIESKRFYPGGNLASHVLGFVGIDEGLEGIEFYYEDELKGKNGYIVYEADARGRELPDAVQAYLPPVNGYDLVLTIDEVIQHIVEKELDRAMVEFAPEYAGVIAVDPKTGEILALASRPDFYPEHYADYSETAWRNPLISHSFEPGSTFKLATISAALEEDIVTLNDGYYCRGFFTASGRNIKCWSAGHGSQTIKQVLWNSCNPGFMSMGTRLGKEKLFEYIRAFGYGSKTGVDLPGENPGILFNVKTMSDADLAVSSFGQGNAVTPIQQVMAAAAIANGGTLMKPMIVKEIRDENGDLVKEMQPKKVRQVITEDTAAELSIALADGVERGSGVFAMVEGYRMAGKTGTAEKIAPGGGYLSNLYILSYVGFGPIEDPRIAMYVFVDGATKGPNWGGQVAGPVFKRIMTQVMQYWNIPPNDEMLQPKLPEDIAVPNFANLTREQAMDKADQEGFSLRFEGEGDLVVGQVPPPGAKVPFGTTIIVYTGAGNEGEITVPLLESLSLRETSELLSLLGLRLEATGSGIAIDQEPLAGTRVEAGAVIKVKFGEPGQE
;
A
#
# COMPACT_ATOMS: atom_id res chain seq x y z
N ARG A 1 -6.16 -31.75 41.59
CA ARG A 1 -7.01 -32.66 42.43
C ARG A 1 -8.39 -32.85 41.81
N GLU A 2 -9.14 -31.79 41.44
CA GLU A 2 -10.46 -31.93 40.79
C GLU A 2 -10.45 -32.73 39.48
N ARG A 3 -9.43 -32.55 38.62
CA ARG A 3 -9.28 -33.32 37.37
C ARG A 3 -9.16 -34.85 37.59
N LEU A 4 -8.66 -35.27 38.75
CA LEU A 4 -8.46 -36.68 39.11
C LEU A 4 -9.70 -37.33 39.77
N GLN A 5 -10.75 -36.55 40.04
CA GLN A 5 -11.99 -37.02 40.68
C GLN A 5 -13.14 -37.23 39.69
N ARG A 6 -12.92 -36.93 38.40
CA ARG A 6 -13.90 -37.18 37.33
C ARG A 6 -13.85 -38.65 36.92
N ASN A 7 -15.01 -39.26 36.68
CA ASN A 7 -15.13 -40.66 36.27
C ASN A 7 -14.72 -40.84 34.80
N GLN A 8 -13.41 -40.78 34.53
CA GLN A 8 -12.81 -40.86 33.20
C GLN A 8 -11.69 -41.90 33.22
N PHE A 9 -11.57 -42.67 32.14
CA PHE A 9 -10.56 -43.73 32.00
C PHE A 9 -9.12 -43.17 31.94
N GLU A 10 -8.96 -41.96 31.41
CA GLU A 10 -7.69 -41.25 31.32
C GLU A 10 -7.91 -39.74 31.49
N VAL A 11 -6.92 -39.05 32.05
CA VAL A 11 -6.90 -37.58 32.15
C VAL A 11 -5.49 -37.06 31.91
N PHE A 12 -5.35 -36.06 31.05
CA PHE A 12 -4.07 -35.39 30.83
C PHE A 12 -3.68 -34.56 32.07
N LEU A 13 -2.56 -34.93 32.68
CA LEU A 13 -1.97 -34.18 33.79
C LEU A 13 -1.29 -32.90 33.31
N LYS A 14 -0.55 -33.01 32.20
CA LYS A 14 0.10 -31.91 31.47
C LYS A 14 0.34 -32.38 30.03
N ARG A 15 0.12 -31.51 29.05
CA ARG A 15 0.33 -31.79 27.60
C ARG A 15 1.60 -31.10 27.11
N LYS A 16 2.18 -31.58 26.00
CA LYS A 16 3.34 -30.99 25.31
C LYS A 16 4.51 -30.61 26.25
N VAL A 17 4.88 -31.52 27.15
CA VAL A 17 6.03 -31.34 28.05
C VAL A 17 7.34 -31.58 27.32
N ASP A 18 8.42 -30.88 27.70
CA ASP A 18 9.75 -31.12 27.11
C ASP A 18 10.23 -32.55 27.35
N ASP A 19 11.04 -33.07 26.42
CA ASP A 19 11.58 -34.44 26.48
C ASP A 19 12.30 -34.74 27.79
N LYS A 20 13.00 -33.76 28.37
CA LYS A 20 13.67 -33.90 29.67
C LYS A 20 12.67 -34.17 30.80
N VAL A 21 11.52 -33.49 30.79
CA VAL A 21 10.46 -33.68 31.78
C VAL A 21 9.77 -35.03 31.55
N ALA A 22 9.47 -35.37 30.29
CA ALA A 22 8.89 -36.67 29.94
C ALA A 22 9.79 -37.84 30.39
N ALA A 23 11.11 -37.75 30.12
CA ALA A 23 12.09 -38.74 30.54
C ALA A 23 12.19 -38.85 32.07
N ALA A 24 12.20 -37.72 32.78
CA ALA A 24 12.21 -37.71 34.24
C ALA A 24 10.95 -38.38 34.82
N VAL A 25 9.76 -38.07 34.30
CA VAL A 25 8.50 -38.69 34.73
C VAL A 25 8.49 -40.19 34.45
N LYS A 26 8.97 -40.61 33.27
CA LYS A 26 9.07 -42.03 32.89
C LYS A 26 10.05 -42.79 33.81
N ALA A 27 11.14 -42.16 34.22
CA ALA A 27 12.12 -42.72 35.15
C ALA A 27 11.57 -42.94 36.57
N LEU A 28 10.57 -42.15 37.01
CA LEU A 28 9.94 -42.29 38.33
C LEU A 28 9.04 -43.53 38.46
N LYS A 29 8.70 -44.20 37.35
CA LYS A 29 7.87 -45.43 37.32
C LYS A 29 6.59 -45.35 38.18
N LEU A 30 5.95 -44.18 38.17
CA LEU A 30 4.74 -43.92 38.97
C LEU A 30 3.55 -44.72 38.42
N ARG A 31 2.96 -45.57 39.27
CA ARG A 31 1.84 -46.42 38.89
C ARG A 31 0.64 -45.58 38.43
N GLY A 32 0.14 -45.85 37.22
CA GLY A 32 -1.01 -45.16 36.64
C GLY A 32 -0.68 -43.85 35.90
N ILE A 33 0.58 -43.43 35.89
CA ILE A 33 1.04 -42.27 35.10
C ILE A 33 1.80 -42.80 33.90
N ARG A 34 1.35 -42.42 32.70
CA ARG A 34 2.00 -42.72 31.43
C ARG A 34 2.34 -41.44 30.68
N THR A 35 3.28 -41.55 29.75
CA THR A 35 3.68 -40.48 28.84
C THR A 35 3.28 -40.89 27.43
N THR A 36 2.66 -39.98 26.70
CA THR A 36 2.30 -40.13 25.29
C THR A 36 3.10 -39.11 24.51
N ILE A 37 3.58 -39.50 23.32
CA ILE A 37 4.30 -38.58 22.43
C ILE A 37 3.26 -37.61 21.84
N GLU A 38 3.52 -36.31 21.96
CA GLU A 38 2.73 -35.25 21.34
C GLU A 38 3.68 -34.34 20.56
N SER A 39 3.27 -33.94 19.36
CA SER A 39 4.03 -32.99 18.55
C SER A 39 3.86 -31.56 19.08
N LYS A 40 4.95 -30.80 19.09
CA LYS A 40 4.95 -29.36 19.35
C LYS A 40 5.56 -28.65 18.16
N ARG A 41 4.82 -27.73 17.54
CA ARG A 41 5.32 -26.86 16.46
C ARG A 41 6.12 -25.72 17.08
N PHE A 42 7.28 -25.41 16.52
CA PHE A 42 8.21 -24.38 17.00
C PHE A 42 8.53 -23.43 15.86
N TYR A 43 8.58 -22.12 16.16
CA TYR A 43 8.81 -21.04 15.20
C TYR A 43 10.04 -20.25 15.65
N PRO A 44 11.26 -20.64 15.22
CA PRO A 44 12.50 -20.03 15.69
C PRO A 44 12.59 -18.52 15.46
N GLY A 45 11.96 -18.02 14.39
CA GLY A 45 11.88 -16.61 14.03
C GLY A 45 10.85 -15.81 14.84
N GLY A 46 10.17 -16.41 15.82
CA GLY A 46 9.12 -15.75 16.59
C GLY A 46 7.92 -15.37 15.71
N ASN A 47 7.70 -14.07 15.53
CA ASN A 47 6.63 -13.51 14.70
C ASN A 47 7.02 -13.27 13.22
N LEU A 48 8.25 -13.59 12.82
CA LEU A 48 8.71 -13.44 11.43
C LEU A 48 7.82 -14.23 10.46
N ALA A 49 7.35 -13.54 9.42
CA ALA A 49 6.46 -14.07 8.37
C ALA A 49 5.18 -14.73 8.93
N SER A 50 4.68 -14.27 10.06
CA SER A 50 3.55 -14.88 10.79
C SER A 50 2.29 -15.09 9.93
N HIS A 51 1.91 -14.13 9.08
CA HIS A 51 0.76 -14.28 8.15
C HIS A 51 1.02 -15.22 6.96
N VAL A 52 2.29 -15.51 6.64
CA VAL A 52 2.66 -16.50 5.62
C VAL A 52 2.69 -17.89 6.24
N LEU A 53 3.41 -18.03 7.35
CA LEU A 53 3.55 -19.30 8.07
C LEU A 53 2.19 -19.79 8.55
N GLY A 54 1.39 -18.90 9.16
CA GLY A 54 0.19 -19.30 9.87
C GLY A 54 0.55 -20.02 11.16
N PHE A 55 -0.25 -21.00 11.56
CA PHE A 55 0.03 -21.78 12.76
C PHE A 55 -0.66 -23.16 12.77
N VAL A 56 -0.21 -24.01 13.68
CA VAL A 56 -0.77 -25.34 13.95
C VAL A 56 -1.52 -25.31 15.27
N GLY A 57 -2.72 -25.87 15.29
CA GLY A 57 -3.52 -26.04 16.49
C GLY A 57 -3.05 -27.21 17.36
N ILE A 58 -3.99 -28.11 17.68
CA ILE A 58 -3.63 -29.32 18.43
C ILE A 58 -2.91 -30.31 17.51
N ASP A 59 -3.54 -30.65 16.37
CA ASP A 59 -3.11 -31.72 15.46
C ASP A 59 -3.18 -31.34 13.96
N GLU A 60 -3.51 -30.10 13.62
CA GLU A 60 -3.71 -29.63 12.25
C GLU A 60 -3.30 -28.16 12.08
N GLY A 61 -2.78 -27.81 10.91
CA GLY A 61 -2.61 -26.44 10.46
C GLY A 61 -3.96 -25.72 10.41
N LEU A 62 -3.99 -24.46 10.85
CA LEU A 62 -5.23 -23.68 10.96
C LEU A 62 -5.21 -22.39 10.14
N GLU A 63 -4.03 -21.92 9.73
CA GLU A 63 -3.87 -20.72 8.91
C GLU A 63 -2.60 -20.83 8.05
N GLY A 64 -2.45 -19.95 7.05
CA GLY A 64 -1.21 -19.79 6.28
C GLY A 64 -0.81 -21.04 5.49
N ILE A 65 0.50 -21.23 5.29
CA ILE A 65 1.02 -22.44 4.63
C ILE A 65 0.81 -23.70 5.46
N GLU A 66 0.75 -23.60 6.80
CA GLU A 66 0.47 -24.75 7.67
C GLU A 66 -0.88 -25.36 7.33
N PHE A 67 -1.90 -24.53 7.07
CA PHE A 67 -3.20 -25.00 6.62
C PHE A 67 -3.22 -25.37 5.13
N TYR A 68 -2.62 -24.55 4.26
CA TYR A 68 -2.71 -24.75 2.82
C TYR A 68 -2.02 -26.05 2.36
N TYR A 69 -0.89 -26.39 2.99
CA TYR A 69 -0.07 -27.56 2.68
C TYR A 69 -0.13 -28.63 3.78
N GLU A 70 -1.22 -28.68 4.56
CA GLU A 70 -1.41 -29.66 5.64
C GLU A 70 -1.20 -31.10 5.13
N ASP A 71 -1.71 -31.43 3.94
CA ASP A 71 -1.62 -32.78 3.37
C ASP A 71 -0.16 -33.19 3.09
N GLU A 72 0.69 -32.26 2.68
CA GLU A 72 2.11 -32.48 2.51
C GLU A 72 2.88 -32.49 3.84
N LEU A 73 2.51 -31.62 4.78
CA LEU A 73 3.23 -31.42 6.06
C LEU A 73 2.92 -32.49 7.12
N LYS A 74 1.68 -33.01 7.17
CA LYS A 74 1.21 -33.89 8.26
C LYS A 74 1.81 -35.30 8.23
N GLY A 75 2.24 -35.76 7.06
CA GLY A 75 2.70 -37.14 6.85
C GLY A 75 1.57 -38.17 7.04
N LYS A 76 1.93 -39.43 7.29
CA LYS A 76 0.98 -40.53 7.52
C LYS A 76 1.34 -41.30 8.79
N ASN A 77 0.35 -41.43 9.68
CA ASN A 77 0.52 -42.18 10.92
C ASN A 77 0.76 -43.68 10.64
N GLY A 78 1.72 -44.26 11.37
CA GLY A 78 1.89 -45.70 11.49
C GLY A 78 1.00 -46.28 12.58
N TYR A 79 1.02 -47.61 12.73
CA TYR A 79 0.35 -48.27 13.84
C TYR A 79 1.07 -49.55 14.26
N ILE A 80 0.91 -49.91 15.54
CA ILE A 80 1.31 -51.21 16.08
C ILE A 80 0.08 -51.88 16.68
N VAL A 81 -0.12 -53.16 16.34
CA VAL A 81 -1.15 -54.01 16.93
C VAL A 81 -0.46 -55.03 17.81
N TYR A 82 -0.84 -55.07 19.09
CA TYR A 82 -0.33 -56.05 20.05
C TYR A 82 -1.45 -56.63 20.90
N GLU A 83 -1.27 -57.85 21.40
CA GLU A 83 -2.20 -58.44 22.36
C GLU A 83 -1.92 -57.97 23.78
N ALA A 84 -2.99 -57.63 24.50
CA ALA A 84 -2.94 -57.25 25.91
C ALA A 84 -3.78 -58.20 26.76
N ASP A 85 -3.34 -58.46 27.99
CA ASP A 85 -4.13 -59.26 28.93
C ASP A 85 -5.40 -58.51 29.41
N ALA A 86 -6.26 -59.20 30.18
CA ALA A 86 -7.50 -58.63 30.71
C ALA A 86 -7.30 -57.41 31.66
N ARG A 87 -6.05 -57.07 31.98
CA ARG A 87 -5.63 -55.91 32.78
C ARG A 87 -4.88 -54.86 31.95
N GLY A 88 -4.83 -55.01 30.62
CA GLY A 88 -4.19 -54.10 29.67
C GLY A 88 -2.66 -54.20 29.62
N ARG A 89 -2.05 -55.28 30.11
CA ARG A 89 -0.60 -55.48 30.04
C ARG A 89 -0.22 -56.17 28.74
N GLU A 90 0.74 -55.61 28.02
CA GLU A 90 1.31 -56.18 26.79
C GLU A 90 1.85 -57.60 27.04
N LEU A 91 1.45 -58.55 26.20
CA LEU A 91 1.98 -59.91 26.24
C LEU A 91 3.35 -59.98 25.53
N PRO A 92 4.36 -60.65 26.11
CA PRO A 92 5.64 -60.87 25.43
C PRO A 92 5.42 -61.58 24.08
N ASP A 93 6.13 -61.13 23.03
CA ASP A 93 6.10 -61.66 21.65
C ASP A 93 4.76 -61.51 20.87
N ALA A 94 3.88 -60.61 21.29
CA ALA A 94 2.52 -60.49 20.72
C ALA A 94 2.31 -59.34 19.72
N VAL A 95 3.34 -58.85 19.01
CA VAL A 95 3.14 -57.87 17.93
C VAL A 95 2.52 -58.58 16.72
N GLN A 96 1.23 -58.32 16.47
CA GLN A 96 0.49 -58.91 15.36
C GLN A 96 0.71 -58.18 14.04
N ALA A 97 0.88 -56.85 14.09
CA ALA A 97 1.12 -56.03 12.91
C ALA A 97 1.86 -54.75 13.29
N TYR A 98 2.77 -54.32 12.42
CA TYR A 98 3.48 -53.05 12.53
C TYR A 98 3.51 -52.39 11.15
N LEU A 99 2.98 -51.17 11.07
CA LEU A 99 3.13 -50.28 9.94
C LEU A 99 3.91 -49.05 10.43
N PRO A 100 5.12 -48.78 9.92
CA PRO A 100 5.88 -47.60 10.31
C PRO A 100 5.16 -46.32 9.84
N PRO A 101 5.29 -45.21 10.60
CA PRO A 101 4.84 -43.90 10.13
C PRO A 101 5.67 -43.43 8.93
N VAL A 102 5.08 -42.57 8.12
CA VAL A 102 5.76 -41.83 7.05
C VAL A 102 5.78 -40.36 7.42
N ASN A 103 6.97 -39.76 7.49
CA ASN A 103 7.10 -38.35 7.82
C ASN A 103 6.47 -37.47 6.73
N GLY A 104 6.04 -36.27 7.13
CA GLY A 104 5.63 -35.24 6.19
C GLY A 104 6.82 -34.72 5.38
N TYR A 105 6.52 -33.87 4.41
CA TYR A 105 7.52 -33.21 3.59
C TYR A 105 7.93 -31.86 4.19
N ASP A 106 9.13 -31.43 3.84
CA ASP A 106 9.62 -30.09 4.10
C ASP A 106 9.25 -29.15 2.95
N LEU A 107 8.86 -27.92 3.29
CA LEU A 107 8.56 -26.87 2.31
C LEU A 107 9.70 -25.84 2.31
N VAL A 108 10.26 -25.58 1.14
CA VAL A 108 11.18 -24.46 0.90
C VAL A 108 10.37 -23.31 0.32
N LEU A 109 10.31 -22.19 1.03
CA LEU A 109 9.54 -21.02 0.60
C LEU A 109 10.33 -20.14 -0.38
N THR A 110 9.61 -19.29 -1.08
CA THR A 110 10.15 -18.20 -1.90
C THR A 110 10.53 -16.97 -1.07
N ILE A 111 10.09 -16.94 0.20
CA ILE A 111 10.37 -15.85 1.15
C ILE A 111 11.88 -15.77 1.37
N ASP A 112 12.47 -14.62 1.05
CA ASP A 112 13.84 -14.30 1.41
C ASP A 112 13.84 -13.75 2.84
N GLU A 113 14.45 -14.48 3.77
CA GLU A 113 14.45 -14.15 5.20
C GLU A 113 15.01 -12.74 5.48
N VAL A 114 16.00 -12.29 4.70
CA VAL A 114 16.62 -10.98 4.87
C VAL A 114 15.67 -9.88 4.39
N ILE A 115 15.06 -10.05 3.22
CA ILE A 115 14.07 -9.10 2.69
C ILE A 115 12.84 -9.04 3.60
N GLN A 116 12.36 -10.19 4.08
CA GLN A 116 11.26 -10.29 5.03
C GLN A 116 11.57 -9.52 6.32
N HIS A 117 12.77 -9.69 6.89
CA HIS A 117 13.18 -8.96 8.09
C HIS A 117 13.28 -7.44 7.85
N ILE A 118 13.83 -7.02 6.70
CA ILE A 118 13.87 -5.60 6.31
C ILE A 118 12.45 -5.02 6.26
N VAL A 119 11.54 -5.73 5.59
CA VAL A 119 10.13 -5.32 5.46
C VAL A 119 9.46 -5.17 6.82
N GLU A 120 9.58 -6.17 7.68
CA GLU A 120 8.95 -6.16 9.01
C GLU A 120 9.48 -5.04 9.91
N LYS A 121 10.79 -4.81 9.89
CA LYS A 121 11.42 -3.70 10.61
C LYS A 121 10.90 -2.34 10.13
N GLU A 122 10.74 -2.16 8.82
CA GLU A 122 10.22 -0.91 8.27
C GLU A 122 8.72 -0.72 8.53
N LEU A 123 7.96 -1.80 8.63
CA LEU A 123 6.57 -1.79 9.09
C LEU A 123 6.47 -1.41 10.57
N ASP A 124 7.31 -1.96 11.46
CA ASP A 124 7.35 -1.57 12.87
C ASP A 124 7.64 -0.08 13.03
N ARG A 125 8.58 0.44 12.23
CA ARG A 125 8.85 1.87 12.17
C ARG A 125 7.63 2.67 11.70
N ALA A 126 6.95 2.23 10.64
CA ALA A 126 5.74 2.89 10.15
C ALA A 126 4.61 2.90 11.19
N MET A 127 4.46 1.81 11.97
CA MET A 127 3.50 1.74 13.07
C MET A 127 3.76 2.81 14.14
N VAL A 128 5.03 3.06 14.48
CA VAL A 128 5.41 4.09 15.46
C VAL A 128 5.26 5.50 14.87
N GLU A 129 5.71 5.70 13.64
CA GLU A 129 5.79 7.01 12.98
C GLU A 129 4.40 7.57 12.66
N PHE A 130 3.50 6.73 12.13
CA PHE A 130 2.20 7.16 11.60
C PHE A 130 1.00 6.72 12.44
N ALA A 131 1.20 5.81 13.41
CA ALA A 131 0.14 5.22 14.23
C ALA A 131 -1.11 4.81 13.41
N PRO A 132 -0.93 3.97 12.36
CA PRO A 132 -2.03 3.49 11.54
C PRO A 132 -2.79 2.34 12.22
N GLU A 133 -3.97 2.02 11.66
CA GLU A 133 -4.73 0.83 12.04
C GLU A 133 -4.07 -0.43 11.47
N TYR A 134 -3.70 -0.38 10.19
CA TYR A 134 -2.94 -1.43 9.51
C TYR A 134 -1.81 -0.85 8.68
N ALA A 135 -0.73 -1.61 8.52
CA ALA A 135 0.29 -1.36 7.51
C ALA A 135 0.72 -2.69 6.92
N GLY A 136 1.14 -2.71 5.66
CA GLY A 136 1.68 -3.93 5.08
C GLY A 136 2.43 -3.74 3.78
N VAL A 137 3.21 -4.75 3.46
CA VAL A 137 4.06 -4.80 2.27
C VAL A 137 3.96 -6.18 1.64
N ILE A 138 3.88 -6.19 0.31
CA ILE A 138 4.14 -7.39 -0.50
C ILE A 138 5.27 -7.03 -1.46
N ALA A 139 6.32 -7.85 -1.48
CA ALA A 139 7.40 -7.79 -2.44
C ALA A 139 7.41 -9.08 -3.27
N VAL A 140 7.47 -8.94 -4.60
CA VAL A 140 7.46 -10.06 -5.54
C VAL A 140 8.60 -9.92 -6.55
N ASP A 141 9.18 -11.04 -6.98
CA ASP A 141 9.99 -11.05 -8.20
C ASP A 141 9.02 -10.93 -9.40
N PRO A 142 9.13 -9.86 -10.21
CA PRO A 142 8.16 -9.63 -11.28
C PRO A 142 8.24 -10.69 -12.38
N LYS A 143 9.40 -11.32 -12.61
CA LYS A 143 9.61 -12.27 -13.70
C LYS A 143 9.07 -13.65 -13.38
N THR A 144 9.08 -14.03 -12.11
CA THR A 144 8.66 -15.37 -11.66
C THR A 144 7.29 -15.37 -10.98
N GLY A 145 6.91 -14.26 -10.35
CA GLY A 145 5.75 -14.22 -9.44
C GLY A 145 6.06 -14.79 -8.05
N GLU A 146 7.32 -15.10 -7.75
CA GLU A 146 7.73 -15.53 -6.41
C GLU A 146 7.52 -14.38 -5.40
N ILE A 147 6.83 -14.66 -4.30
CA ILE A 147 6.69 -13.70 -3.20
C ILE A 147 7.97 -13.75 -2.37
N LEU A 148 8.73 -12.65 -2.40
CA LEU A 148 10.00 -12.50 -1.69
C LEU A 148 9.79 -12.09 -0.24
N ALA A 149 8.77 -11.28 0.02
CA ALA A 149 8.34 -10.92 1.37
C ALA A 149 6.84 -10.57 1.39
N LEU A 150 6.17 -10.95 2.47
CA LEU A 150 4.76 -10.62 2.73
C LEU A 150 4.59 -10.43 4.23
N ALA A 151 4.27 -9.20 4.64
CA ALA A 151 4.10 -8.88 6.05
C ALA A 151 3.07 -7.79 6.26
N SER A 152 2.33 -7.89 7.37
CA SER A 152 1.43 -6.83 7.80
C SER A 152 1.53 -6.59 9.30
N ARG A 153 1.04 -5.43 9.73
CA ARG A 153 0.84 -5.05 11.12
C ARG A 153 -0.62 -4.64 11.34
N PRO A 154 -1.20 -4.95 12.51
CA PRO A 154 -0.63 -5.78 13.59
C PRO A 154 -0.39 -7.23 13.15
N ASP A 155 0.59 -7.88 13.77
CA ASP A 155 0.94 -9.28 13.56
C ASP A 155 0.72 -10.11 14.84
N PHE A 156 1.19 -11.36 14.84
CA PHE A 156 1.03 -12.27 15.94
C PHE A 156 2.21 -13.23 16.04
N TYR A 157 2.37 -13.86 17.21
CA TYR A 157 3.32 -14.94 17.38
C TYR A 157 2.60 -16.28 17.12
N PRO A 158 2.98 -17.07 16.10
CA PRO A 158 2.34 -18.35 15.78
C PRO A 158 2.27 -19.33 16.95
N GLU A 159 3.30 -19.37 17.81
CA GLU A 159 3.31 -20.22 19.02
C GLU A 159 2.25 -19.84 20.06
N HIS A 160 1.81 -18.59 20.03
CA HIS A 160 0.89 -17.99 20.99
C HIS A 160 -0.38 -17.48 20.30
N TYR A 161 -0.75 -18.05 19.15
CA TYR A 161 -1.87 -17.59 18.32
C TYR A 161 -3.19 -17.41 19.10
N ALA A 162 -3.43 -18.23 20.13
CA ALA A 162 -4.64 -18.19 20.95
C ALA A 162 -4.77 -16.91 21.80
N ASP A 163 -3.67 -16.16 22.00
CA ASP A 163 -3.66 -14.88 22.69
C ASP A 163 -4.09 -13.71 21.78
N TYR A 164 -4.27 -13.98 20.47
CA TYR A 164 -4.60 -12.99 19.44
C TYR A 164 -6.01 -13.21 18.87
N SER A 165 -6.63 -12.14 18.38
CA SER A 165 -7.94 -12.21 17.73
C SER A 165 -7.85 -12.74 16.30
N GLU A 166 -8.94 -13.30 15.77
CA GLU A 166 -9.03 -13.76 14.37
C GLU A 166 -8.63 -12.70 13.34
N THR A 167 -8.95 -11.44 13.62
CA THR A 167 -8.56 -10.30 12.78
C THR A 167 -7.05 -10.08 12.72
N ALA A 168 -6.29 -10.49 13.74
CA ALA A 168 -4.85 -10.32 13.80
C ALA A 168 -4.10 -11.40 13.01
N TRP A 169 -4.61 -12.64 12.97
CA TRP A 169 -3.97 -13.73 12.21
C TRP A 169 -4.47 -13.90 10.78
N ARG A 170 -5.67 -13.43 10.45
CA ARG A 170 -6.10 -13.33 9.04
C ARG A 170 -5.15 -12.43 8.27
N ASN A 171 -4.74 -12.87 7.10
CA ASN A 171 -3.81 -12.12 6.26
C ASN A 171 -4.53 -11.00 5.48
N PRO A 172 -4.37 -9.71 5.84
CA PRO A 172 -5.09 -8.61 5.20
C PRO A 172 -4.61 -8.38 3.76
N LEU A 173 -3.40 -8.82 3.40
CA LEU A 173 -2.79 -8.60 2.09
C LEU A 173 -3.46 -9.40 0.96
N ILE A 174 -4.22 -10.43 1.32
CA ILE A 174 -4.96 -11.27 0.37
C ILE A 174 -6.47 -11.30 0.66
N SER A 175 -6.89 -10.94 1.87
CA SER A 175 -8.30 -11.05 2.29
C SER A 175 -9.04 -9.71 2.31
N HIS A 176 -8.36 -8.59 2.59
CA HIS A 176 -9.00 -7.28 2.64
C HIS A 176 -9.09 -6.68 1.23
N SER A 177 -10.30 -6.28 0.85
CA SER A 177 -10.56 -5.55 -0.37
C SER A 177 -10.85 -4.08 -0.05
N PHE A 178 -10.27 -3.17 -0.82
CA PHE A 178 -10.41 -1.73 -0.64
C PHE A 178 -10.46 -1.02 -1.99
N GLU A 179 -10.97 0.21 -2.01
CA GLU A 179 -10.84 1.05 -3.20
C GLU A 179 -9.38 1.48 -3.38
N PRO A 180 -8.72 1.08 -4.48
CA PRO A 180 -7.28 1.28 -4.63
C PRO A 180 -6.88 2.74 -4.89
N GLY A 181 -7.81 3.56 -5.37
CA GLY A 181 -7.52 4.91 -5.81
C GLY A 181 -6.43 4.94 -6.88
N SER A 182 -5.51 5.89 -6.78
CA SER A 182 -4.60 6.24 -7.88
C SER A 182 -3.59 5.17 -8.29
N THR A 183 -3.34 4.12 -7.52
CA THR A 183 -2.49 2.99 -7.96
C THR A 183 -3.15 2.20 -9.09
N PHE A 184 -4.48 2.15 -9.12
CA PHE A 184 -5.25 1.48 -10.16
C PHE A 184 -5.13 2.11 -11.55
N LYS A 185 -4.73 3.39 -11.60
CA LYS A 185 -4.50 4.14 -12.84
C LYS A 185 -3.50 3.45 -13.76
N LEU A 186 -2.60 2.62 -13.22
CA LEU A 186 -1.71 1.77 -13.99
C LEU A 186 -2.46 0.90 -15.01
N ALA A 187 -3.60 0.31 -14.63
CA ALA A 187 -4.40 -0.49 -15.56
C ALA A 187 -5.01 0.38 -16.67
N THR A 188 -5.55 1.54 -16.31
CA THR A 188 -6.19 2.47 -17.26
C THR A 188 -5.21 3.04 -18.27
N ILE A 189 -4.04 3.53 -17.83
CA ILE A 189 -3.02 4.08 -18.76
C ILE A 189 -2.45 2.97 -19.64
N SER A 190 -2.20 1.77 -19.08
CA SER A 190 -1.73 0.63 -19.86
C SER A 190 -2.70 0.29 -20.99
N ALA A 191 -3.99 0.19 -20.69
CA ALA A 191 -5.02 -0.06 -21.69
C ALA A 191 -5.11 1.05 -22.74
N ALA A 192 -4.98 2.32 -22.33
CA ALA A 192 -5.10 3.46 -23.23
C ALA A 192 -3.90 3.58 -24.19
N LEU A 193 -2.70 3.21 -23.74
CA LEU A 193 -1.50 3.14 -24.58
C LEU A 193 -1.55 1.92 -25.50
N GLU A 194 -1.89 0.74 -24.98
CA GLU A 194 -1.94 -0.52 -25.74
C GLU A 194 -2.97 -0.48 -26.88
N GLU A 195 -4.09 0.22 -26.67
CA GLU A 195 -5.15 0.35 -27.68
C GLU A 195 -5.00 1.62 -28.55
N ASP A 196 -3.83 2.28 -28.52
CA ASP A 196 -3.51 3.50 -29.28
C ASP A 196 -4.54 4.64 -29.08
N ILE A 197 -5.23 4.66 -27.94
CA ILE A 197 -6.19 5.72 -27.61
C ILE A 197 -5.44 7.02 -27.32
N VAL A 198 -4.24 6.94 -26.76
CA VAL A 198 -3.37 8.09 -26.50
C VAL A 198 -1.91 7.72 -26.72
N THR A 199 -1.09 8.73 -26.99
CA THR A 199 0.36 8.67 -26.76
C THR A 199 0.75 9.44 -25.51
N LEU A 200 1.90 9.15 -24.92
CA LEU A 200 2.41 9.89 -23.76
C LEU A 200 2.65 11.38 -24.04
N ASN A 201 2.77 11.78 -25.30
CA ASN A 201 3.02 13.16 -25.71
C ASN A 201 1.74 13.93 -26.07
N ASP A 202 0.59 13.25 -26.15
CA ASP A 202 -0.68 13.90 -26.46
C ASP A 202 -1.02 14.95 -25.41
N GLY A 203 -1.57 16.07 -25.86
CA GLY A 203 -2.02 17.16 -24.98
C GLY A 203 -3.38 16.88 -24.34
N TYR A 204 -3.52 17.26 -23.07
CA TYR A 204 -4.75 17.24 -22.30
C TYR A 204 -4.89 18.53 -21.48
N TYR A 205 -6.09 19.12 -21.44
CA TYR A 205 -6.36 20.30 -20.64
C TYR A 205 -7.23 19.95 -19.43
N CYS A 206 -6.65 20.01 -18.23
CA CYS A 206 -7.34 19.76 -16.98
C CYS A 206 -7.95 21.04 -16.40
N ARG A 207 -9.26 21.22 -16.59
CA ARG A 207 -10.05 22.32 -16.01
C ARG A 207 -10.51 22.10 -14.56
N GLY A 208 -9.91 21.14 -13.84
CA GLY A 208 -10.24 20.81 -12.44
C GLY A 208 -11.36 19.80 -12.25
N PHE A 209 -12.09 19.43 -13.30
CA PHE A 209 -13.13 18.40 -13.22
C PHE A 209 -13.38 17.72 -14.56
N PHE A 210 -14.04 16.57 -14.51
CA PHE A 210 -14.60 15.86 -15.65
C PHE A 210 -16.11 15.70 -15.46
N THR A 211 -16.89 15.93 -16.50
CA THR A 211 -18.36 15.81 -16.41
C THR A 211 -18.78 14.44 -16.94
N ALA A 212 -19.37 13.61 -16.08
CA ALA A 212 -19.92 12.31 -16.44
C ALA A 212 -21.35 12.19 -15.90
N SER A 213 -22.29 11.73 -16.75
CA SER A 213 -23.73 11.64 -16.42
C SER A 213 -24.31 12.92 -15.78
N GLY A 214 -23.88 14.09 -16.26
CA GLY A 214 -24.34 15.40 -15.76
C GLY A 214 -23.75 15.84 -14.41
N ARG A 215 -22.78 15.11 -13.85
CA ARG A 215 -22.11 15.43 -12.59
C ARG A 215 -20.64 15.78 -12.83
N ASN A 216 -20.14 16.77 -12.11
CA ASN A 216 -18.72 17.12 -12.12
C ASN A 216 -17.97 16.28 -11.08
N ILE A 217 -17.11 15.39 -11.57
CA ILE A 217 -16.18 14.62 -10.75
C ILE A 217 -14.87 15.40 -10.71
N LYS A 218 -14.45 15.80 -9.51
CA LYS A 218 -13.33 16.72 -9.32
C LYS A 218 -11.98 16.03 -9.52
N CYS A 219 -11.02 16.82 -9.95
CA CYS A 219 -9.62 16.52 -9.71
C CYS A 219 -9.28 16.87 -8.26
N TRP A 220 -8.18 16.33 -7.76
CA TRP A 220 -7.59 16.72 -6.48
C TRP A 220 -6.96 18.14 -6.53
N SER A 221 -6.76 18.70 -7.74
CA SER A 221 -6.33 20.08 -7.95
C SER A 221 -7.48 20.91 -8.55
N ALA A 222 -7.46 22.23 -8.31
CA ALA A 222 -8.38 23.19 -8.95
C ALA A 222 -8.29 23.15 -10.48
N GLY A 223 -7.20 22.61 -11.03
CA GLY A 223 -7.02 22.33 -12.44
C GLY A 223 -5.55 22.37 -12.81
N HIS A 224 -5.05 21.32 -13.45
CA HIS A 224 -3.65 21.27 -13.84
C HIS A 224 -3.32 22.05 -15.13
N GLY A 225 -4.31 22.66 -15.78
CA GLY A 225 -4.12 23.36 -17.05
C GLY A 225 -3.69 22.42 -18.18
N SER A 226 -2.90 22.93 -19.13
CA SER A 226 -2.38 22.17 -20.26
C SER A 226 -1.25 21.24 -19.81
N GLN A 227 -1.39 19.96 -20.11
CA GLN A 227 -0.43 18.91 -19.76
C GLN A 227 -0.31 17.88 -20.87
N THR A 228 0.78 17.13 -20.92
CA THR A 228 0.84 15.89 -21.73
C THR A 228 0.24 14.71 -20.97
N ILE A 229 -0.08 13.60 -21.65
CA ILE A 229 -0.53 12.37 -20.98
C ILE A 229 0.53 11.83 -20.01
N LYS A 230 1.82 12.00 -20.32
CA LYS A 230 2.91 11.72 -19.40
C LYS A 230 2.81 12.55 -18.11
N GLN A 231 2.51 13.85 -18.22
CA GLN A 231 2.26 14.71 -17.06
C GLN A 231 0.94 14.38 -16.35
N VAL A 232 -0.10 13.92 -17.06
CA VAL A 232 -1.34 13.41 -16.46
C VAL A 232 -1.04 12.22 -15.54
N LEU A 233 -0.14 11.32 -15.96
CA LEU A 233 0.32 10.20 -15.13
C LEU A 233 1.08 10.71 -13.89
N TRP A 234 2.06 11.62 -14.07
CA TRP A 234 2.88 12.16 -12.97
C TRP A 234 2.08 12.93 -11.93
N ASN A 235 1.16 13.78 -12.38
CA ASN A 235 0.29 14.60 -11.52
C ASN A 235 -0.95 13.84 -11.07
N SER A 236 -1.08 12.56 -11.44
CA SER A 236 -2.22 11.73 -11.04
C SER A 236 -3.57 12.38 -11.40
N CYS A 237 -3.68 13.02 -12.56
CA CYS A 237 -4.83 13.87 -12.90
C CYS A 237 -6.11 13.06 -13.16
N ASN A 238 -7.07 13.07 -12.23
CA ASN A 238 -8.32 12.28 -12.35
C ASN A 238 -9.09 12.58 -13.66
N PRO A 239 -9.31 13.84 -14.08
CA PRO A 239 -9.94 14.14 -15.37
C PRO A 239 -9.24 13.54 -16.59
N GLY A 240 -7.91 13.52 -16.61
CA GLY A 240 -7.16 12.88 -17.69
C GLY A 240 -7.43 11.38 -17.76
N PHE A 241 -7.42 10.70 -16.60
CA PHE A 241 -7.78 9.28 -16.50
C PHE A 241 -9.24 8.98 -16.85
N MET A 242 -10.18 9.83 -16.41
CA MET A 242 -11.59 9.74 -16.81
C MET A 242 -11.77 9.89 -18.31
N SER A 243 -11.03 10.82 -18.92
CA SER A 243 -11.02 11.01 -20.36
C SER A 243 -10.51 9.78 -21.09
N MET A 244 -9.41 9.17 -20.62
CA MET A 244 -8.87 7.94 -21.21
C MET A 244 -9.86 6.77 -21.05
N GLY A 245 -10.39 6.55 -19.85
CA GLY A 245 -11.35 5.48 -19.56
C GLY A 245 -12.65 5.61 -20.35
N THR A 246 -13.16 6.83 -20.51
CA THR A 246 -14.38 7.08 -21.33
C THR A 246 -14.11 6.86 -22.81
N ARG A 247 -12.92 7.21 -23.32
CA ARG A 247 -12.54 6.96 -24.72
C ARG A 247 -12.32 5.48 -25.03
N LEU A 248 -11.78 4.71 -24.08
CA LEU A 248 -11.70 3.25 -24.17
C LEU A 248 -13.09 2.60 -24.20
N GLY A 249 -14.01 3.12 -23.38
CA GLY A 249 -15.33 2.53 -23.19
C GLY A 249 -15.34 1.42 -22.13
N LYS A 250 -16.55 1.01 -21.70
CA LYS A 250 -16.79 0.13 -20.54
C LYS A 250 -16.22 -1.26 -20.77
N GLU A 251 -16.49 -1.82 -21.93
CA GLU A 251 -16.12 -3.19 -22.30
C GLU A 251 -14.61 -3.35 -22.30
N LYS A 252 -13.93 -2.45 -23.01
CA LYS A 252 -12.48 -2.47 -23.19
C LYS A 252 -11.73 -2.17 -21.90
N LEU A 253 -12.14 -1.14 -21.14
CA LEU A 253 -11.50 -0.86 -19.85
C LEU A 253 -11.62 -2.06 -18.90
N PHE A 254 -12.80 -2.67 -18.79
CA PHE A 254 -13.00 -3.82 -17.90
C PHE A 254 -12.41 -5.13 -18.43
N GLU A 255 -12.13 -5.24 -19.73
CA GLU A 255 -11.30 -6.29 -20.31
C GLU A 255 -9.89 -6.22 -19.71
N TYR A 256 -9.24 -5.05 -19.78
CA TYR A 256 -7.89 -4.85 -19.23
C TYR A 256 -7.85 -4.97 -17.71
N ILE A 257 -8.82 -4.40 -16.99
CA ILE A 257 -8.91 -4.53 -15.52
C ILE A 257 -8.87 -6.01 -15.12
N ARG A 258 -9.65 -6.86 -15.80
CA ARG A 258 -9.64 -8.31 -15.54
C ARG A 258 -8.38 -9.00 -16.07
N ALA A 259 -7.82 -8.53 -17.18
CA ALA A 259 -6.58 -9.07 -17.74
C ALA A 259 -5.39 -8.88 -16.79
N PHE A 260 -5.33 -7.75 -16.07
CA PHE A 260 -4.38 -7.50 -14.97
C PHE A 260 -4.67 -8.32 -13.70
N GLY A 261 -5.75 -9.11 -13.66
CA GLY A 261 -6.07 -10.01 -12.56
C GLY A 261 -7.02 -9.43 -11.51
N TYR A 262 -7.46 -8.18 -11.64
CA TYR A 262 -8.44 -7.59 -10.72
C TYR A 262 -9.81 -8.28 -10.81
N GLY A 263 -10.50 -8.36 -9.68
CA GLY A 263 -11.82 -9.01 -9.61
C GLY A 263 -11.78 -10.54 -9.69
N SER A 264 -10.62 -11.15 -9.50
CA SER A 264 -10.44 -12.60 -9.48
C SER A 264 -9.36 -12.99 -8.47
N LYS A 265 -9.48 -14.20 -7.90
CA LYS A 265 -8.43 -14.77 -7.08
C LYS A 265 -7.15 -14.94 -7.91
N THR A 266 -6.02 -14.47 -7.40
CA THR A 266 -4.69 -14.67 -7.98
C THR A 266 -4.27 -16.14 -7.91
N GLY A 267 -4.81 -16.88 -6.94
CA GLY A 267 -4.50 -18.27 -6.70
C GLY A 267 -3.20 -18.47 -5.92
N VAL A 268 -2.73 -17.47 -5.19
CA VAL A 268 -1.61 -17.58 -4.24
C VAL A 268 -1.83 -18.76 -3.30
N ASP A 269 -0.73 -19.37 -2.87
CA ASP A 269 -0.72 -20.61 -2.09
C ASP A 269 -1.01 -20.34 -0.60
N LEU A 270 -2.06 -19.55 -0.33
CA LEU A 270 -2.56 -19.17 1.01
C LEU A 270 -4.09 -19.26 1.06
N PRO A 271 -4.66 -19.60 2.23
CA PRO A 271 -6.11 -19.62 2.41
C PRO A 271 -6.68 -18.20 2.53
N GLY A 272 -8.01 -18.08 2.41
CA GLY A 272 -8.71 -16.81 2.71
C GLY A 272 -8.64 -15.73 1.63
N GLU A 273 -8.11 -16.02 0.44
CA GLU A 273 -8.02 -15.03 -0.64
C GLU A 273 -9.40 -14.51 -1.10
N ASN A 274 -9.52 -13.19 -1.17
CA ASN A 274 -10.69 -12.45 -1.63
C ASN A 274 -10.52 -12.04 -3.11
N PRO A 275 -11.51 -12.27 -4.00
CA PRO A 275 -11.42 -11.86 -5.39
C PRO A 275 -11.55 -10.34 -5.61
N GLY A 276 -12.02 -9.57 -4.62
CA GLY A 276 -12.42 -8.17 -4.81
C GLY A 276 -13.81 -8.04 -5.43
N ILE A 277 -14.22 -6.80 -5.71
CA ILE A 277 -15.54 -6.44 -6.22
C ILE A 277 -15.35 -5.43 -7.35
N LEU A 278 -15.79 -5.78 -8.55
CA LEU A 278 -15.80 -4.88 -9.70
C LEU A 278 -17.22 -4.50 -10.08
N PHE A 279 -17.40 -3.31 -10.67
CA PHE A 279 -18.67 -2.95 -11.28
C PHE A 279 -19.10 -3.95 -12.35
N ASN A 280 -20.42 -4.14 -12.45
CA ASN A 280 -21.01 -4.90 -13.52
C ASN A 280 -21.11 -4.03 -14.80
N VAL A 281 -20.27 -4.36 -15.78
CA VAL A 281 -20.16 -3.69 -17.08
C VAL A 281 -21.52 -3.47 -17.76
N LYS A 282 -22.47 -4.40 -17.60
CA LYS A 282 -23.79 -4.32 -18.26
C LYS A 282 -24.73 -3.29 -17.63
N THR A 283 -24.55 -2.98 -16.35
CA THR A 283 -25.46 -2.12 -15.58
C THR A 283 -24.81 -0.81 -15.15
N MET A 284 -23.51 -0.64 -15.38
CA MET A 284 -22.77 0.54 -14.93
C MET A 284 -23.12 1.77 -15.77
N SER A 285 -23.26 2.90 -15.09
CA SER A 285 -23.44 4.22 -15.70
C SER A 285 -22.13 4.77 -16.27
N ASP A 286 -22.21 5.92 -16.97
CA ASP A 286 -20.99 6.59 -17.46
C ASP A 286 -20.22 7.26 -16.32
N ALA A 287 -20.92 7.66 -15.25
CA ALA A 287 -20.28 8.09 -14.01
C ALA A 287 -19.49 6.94 -13.35
N ASP A 288 -20.06 5.72 -13.32
CA ASP A 288 -19.37 4.54 -12.78
C ASP A 288 -18.11 4.21 -13.61
N LEU A 289 -18.18 4.37 -14.93
CA LEU A 289 -17.03 4.21 -15.82
C LEU A 289 -15.94 5.24 -15.50
N ALA A 290 -16.35 6.50 -15.35
CA ALA A 290 -15.44 7.59 -15.03
C ALA A 290 -14.72 7.33 -13.70
N VAL A 291 -15.44 7.00 -12.62
CA VAL A 291 -14.80 6.71 -11.32
C VAL A 291 -13.93 5.45 -11.33
N SER A 292 -14.33 4.43 -12.10
CA SER A 292 -13.54 3.21 -12.28
C SER A 292 -12.16 3.50 -12.88
N SER A 293 -12.07 4.45 -13.82
CA SER A 293 -10.84 4.77 -14.54
C SER A 293 -9.69 5.27 -13.65
N PHE A 294 -9.99 5.76 -12.44
CA PHE A 294 -9.00 6.23 -11.49
C PHE A 294 -9.02 5.47 -10.16
N GLY A 295 -9.68 4.31 -10.13
CA GLY A 295 -9.64 3.38 -9.00
C GLY A 295 -10.66 3.61 -7.91
N GLN A 296 -11.77 4.29 -8.21
CA GLN A 296 -12.93 4.41 -7.30
C GLN A 296 -14.10 3.54 -7.74
N GLY A 297 -14.88 3.06 -6.76
CA GLY A 297 -16.03 2.18 -6.95
C GLY A 297 -15.71 0.73 -7.35
N ASN A 298 -14.42 0.37 -7.43
CA ASN A 298 -13.96 -1.01 -7.52
C ASN A 298 -13.13 -1.33 -6.27
N ALA A 299 -13.39 -2.47 -5.63
CA ALA A 299 -12.62 -2.95 -4.49
C ALA A 299 -11.67 -4.07 -4.92
N VAL A 300 -10.40 -3.97 -4.57
CA VAL A 300 -9.33 -4.91 -4.96
C VAL A 300 -8.45 -5.27 -3.77
N THR A 301 -7.66 -6.33 -3.87
CA THR A 301 -6.75 -6.75 -2.80
C THR A 301 -5.32 -6.22 -2.99
N PRO A 302 -4.52 -6.08 -1.92
CA PRO A 302 -3.13 -5.66 -2.04
C PRO A 302 -2.29 -6.56 -2.96
N ILE A 303 -2.52 -7.87 -2.94
CA ILE A 303 -1.83 -8.79 -3.86
C ILE A 303 -2.18 -8.54 -5.34
N GLN A 304 -3.42 -8.15 -5.66
CA GLN A 304 -3.78 -7.79 -7.03
C GLN A 304 -3.03 -6.52 -7.49
N GLN A 305 -2.83 -5.54 -6.59
CA GLN A 305 -2.08 -4.31 -6.89
C GLN A 305 -0.62 -4.61 -7.26
N VAL A 306 0.09 -5.39 -6.42
CA VAL A 306 1.49 -5.70 -6.69
C VAL A 306 1.66 -6.55 -7.95
N MET A 307 0.75 -7.49 -8.21
CA MET A 307 0.83 -8.35 -9.41
C MET A 307 0.55 -7.58 -10.70
N ALA A 308 -0.32 -6.55 -10.66
CA ALA A 308 -0.51 -5.67 -11.82
C ALA A 308 0.74 -4.84 -12.12
N ALA A 309 1.42 -4.31 -11.09
CA ALA A 309 2.70 -3.61 -11.26
C ALA A 309 3.82 -4.56 -11.72
N ALA A 310 3.87 -5.79 -11.18
CA ALA A 310 4.80 -6.83 -11.61
C ALA A 310 4.64 -7.19 -13.09
N ALA A 311 3.40 -7.22 -13.59
CA ALA A 311 3.14 -7.43 -15.01
C ALA A 311 3.70 -6.30 -15.88
N ILE A 312 3.63 -5.04 -15.45
CA ILE A 312 4.27 -3.93 -16.17
C ILE A 312 5.80 -4.09 -16.11
N ALA A 313 6.34 -4.42 -14.94
CA ALA A 313 7.77 -4.56 -14.71
C ALA A 313 8.42 -5.70 -15.52
N ASN A 314 7.68 -6.73 -15.92
CA ASN A 314 8.23 -7.90 -16.63
C ASN A 314 7.91 -7.92 -18.14
N GLY A 315 7.60 -6.77 -18.73
CA GLY A 315 7.28 -6.67 -20.16
C GLY A 315 5.84 -7.05 -20.51
N GLY A 316 4.90 -6.93 -19.56
CA GLY A 316 3.47 -7.06 -19.80
C GLY A 316 2.85 -8.41 -19.46
N THR A 317 3.58 -9.36 -18.85
CA THR A 317 3.07 -10.70 -18.52
C THR A 317 2.51 -10.77 -17.10
N LEU A 318 1.24 -11.13 -16.92
CA LEU A 318 0.73 -11.46 -15.59
C LEU A 318 1.23 -12.84 -15.16
N MET A 319 2.00 -12.89 -14.07
CA MET A 319 2.45 -14.13 -13.41
C MET A 319 1.46 -14.58 -12.35
N LYS A 320 1.43 -15.89 -12.07
CA LYS A 320 0.71 -16.42 -10.90
C LYS A 320 1.63 -16.24 -9.67
N PRO A 321 1.17 -15.60 -8.58
CA PRO A 321 1.97 -15.51 -7.37
C PRO A 321 2.18 -16.90 -6.74
N MET A 322 3.36 -17.12 -6.16
CA MET A 322 3.71 -18.38 -5.48
C MET A 322 4.52 -18.13 -4.20
N ILE A 323 4.31 -18.99 -3.19
CA ILE A 323 5.01 -18.93 -1.90
C ILE A 323 5.93 -20.13 -1.67
N VAL A 324 5.59 -21.30 -2.21
CA VAL A 324 6.42 -22.50 -2.07
C VAL A 324 7.24 -22.68 -3.32
N LYS A 325 8.56 -22.76 -3.16
CA LYS A 325 9.54 -23.00 -4.22
C LYS A 325 9.78 -24.49 -4.44
N GLU A 326 9.95 -25.25 -3.36
CA GLU A 326 10.27 -26.68 -3.41
C GLU A 326 9.61 -27.46 -2.28
N ILE A 327 9.40 -28.74 -2.52
CA ILE A 327 8.99 -29.74 -1.53
C ILE A 327 10.10 -30.79 -1.48
N ARG A 328 10.58 -31.07 -0.27
CA ARG A 328 11.68 -32.01 0.00
C ARG A 328 11.24 -33.09 0.98
N ASP A 329 11.87 -34.26 0.92
CA ASP A 329 11.63 -35.34 1.89
C ASP A 329 12.49 -35.17 3.16
N GLU A 330 12.34 -36.10 4.10
CA GLU A 330 13.07 -36.12 5.38
C GLU A 330 14.60 -36.20 5.25
N ASN A 331 15.11 -36.64 4.09
CA ASN A 331 16.55 -36.72 3.80
C ASN A 331 17.05 -35.44 3.11
N GLY A 332 16.15 -34.51 2.80
CA GLY A 332 16.43 -33.30 2.04
C GLY A 332 16.43 -33.50 0.52
N ASP A 333 16.03 -34.68 0.03
CA ASP A 333 15.95 -34.96 -1.40
C ASP A 333 14.77 -34.22 -2.03
N LEU A 334 14.97 -33.70 -3.25
CA LEU A 334 13.94 -32.95 -3.97
C LEU A 334 12.80 -33.89 -4.40
N VAL A 335 11.59 -33.62 -3.88
CA VAL A 335 10.36 -34.35 -4.24
C VAL A 335 9.63 -33.62 -5.36
N LYS A 336 9.52 -32.29 -5.25
CA LYS A 336 8.82 -31.46 -6.23
C LYS A 336 9.38 -30.04 -6.26
N GLU A 337 9.71 -29.56 -7.44
CA GLU A 337 10.03 -28.15 -7.68
C GLU A 337 8.80 -27.44 -8.26
N MET A 338 8.47 -26.28 -7.70
CA MET A 338 7.35 -25.45 -8.17
C MET A 338 7.85 -24.47 -9.23
N GLN A 339 7.29 -24.56 -10.43
CA GLN A 339 7.72 -23.75 -11.57
C GLN A 339 6.88 -22.47 -11.70
N PRO A 340 7.51 -21.30 -11.97
CA PRO A 340 6.80 -20.07 -12.29
C PRO A 340 5.75 -20.25 -13.40
N LYS A 341 4.55 -19.70 -13.19
CA LYS A 341 3.44 -19.87 -14.14
C LYS A 341 3.00 -18.54 -14.73
N LYS A 342 3.19 -18.41 -16.05
CA LYS A 342 2.59 -17.33 -16.85
C LYS A 342 1.08 -17.53 -16.92
N VAL A 343 0.31 -16.51 -16.56
CA VAL A 343 -1.15 -16.53 -16.69
C VAL A 343 -1.56 -16.05 -18.07
N ARG A 344 -1.08 -14.87 -18.49
CA ARG A 344 -1.35 -14.26 -19.81
C ARG A 344 -0.42 -13.07 -20.07
N GLN A 345 -0.27 -12.70 -21.34
CA GLN A 345 0.22 -11.38 -21.75
C GLN A 345 -0.94 -10.39 -21.65
N VAL A 346 -0.73 -9.25 -20.97
CA VAL A 346 -1.75 -8.21 -20.75
C VAL A 346 -1.57 -7.03 -21.69
N ILE A 347 -0.32 -6.57 -21.83
CA ILE A 347 0.11 -5.50 -22.74
C ILE A 347 1.39 -5.95 -23.45
N THR A 348 1.79 -5.34 -24.56
CA THR A 348 3.06 -5.62 -25.22
C THR A 348 4.27 -5.22 -24.38
N GLU A 349 5.43 -5.78 -24.71
CA GLU A 349 6.71 -5.39 -24.12
C GLU A 349 7.03 -3.91 -24.39
N ASP A 350 6.71 -3.41 -25.58
CA ASP A 350 6.92 -2.01 -25.96
C ASP A 350 6.08 -1.05 -25.10
N THR A 351 4.78 -1.34 -24.93
CA THR A 351 3.90 -0.54 -24.06
C THR A 351 4.35 -0.61 -22.60
N ALA A 352 4.77 -1.79 -22.13
CA ALA A 352 5.29 -1.97 -20.78
C ALA A 352 6.60 -1.18 -20.55
N ALA A 353 7.50 -1.16 -21.53
CA ALA A 353 8.76 -0.43 -21.48
C ALA A 353 8.52 1.10 -21.49
N GLU A 354 7.67 1.58 -22.41
CA GLU A 354 7.30 3.00 -22.48
C GLU A 354 6.68 3.48 -21.16
N LEU A 355 5.75 2.69 -20.61
CA LEU A 355 5.11 3.00 -19.33
C LEU A 355 6.10 2.95 -18.16
N SER A 356 7.02 1.99 -18.12
CA SER A 356 8.05 1.89 -17.08
C SER A 356 8.94 3.14 -17.03
N ILE A 357 9.36 3.64 -18.20
CA ILE A 357 10.13 4.89 -18.30
C ILE A 357 9.30 6.07 -17.81
N ALA A 358 8.04 6.18 -18.24
CA ALA A 358 7.16 7.26 -17.82
C ALA A 358 6.90 7.28 -16.31
N LEU A 359 6.76 6.10 -15.69
CA LEU A 359 6.63 5.96 -14.24
C LEU A 359 7.91 6.37 -13.52
N ALA A 360 9.07 5.97 -14.03
CA ALA A 360 10.36 6.36 -13.44
C ALA A 360 10.59 7.87 -13.49
N ASP A 361 10.28 8.51 -14.62
CA ASP A 361 10.33 9.97 -14.73
C ASP A 361 9.41 10.65 -13.69
N GLY A 362 8.27 10.04 -13.36
CA GLY A 362 7.34 10.52 -12.34
C GLY A 362 7.84 10.34 -10.90
N VAL A 363 8.71 9.36 -10.65
CA VAL A 363 9.46 9.24 -9.40
C VAL A 363 10.54 10.30 -9.33
N GLU A 364 11.18 10.65 -10.44
CA GLU A 364 12.23 11.67 -10.46
C GLU A 364 11.70 13.11 -10.37
N ARG A 365 10.48 13.38 -10.84
CA ARG A 365 9.97 14.75 -11.06
C ARG A 365 8.53 15.03 -10.63
N GLY A 366 7.78 14.01 -10.24
CA GLY A 366 6.35 14.10 -9.94
C GLY A 366 6.01 13.74 -8.50
N SER A 367 4.78 13.26 -8.29
CA SER A 367 4.29 12.89 -6.96
C SER A 367 5.05 11.72 -6.30
N GLY A 368 5.92 11.02 -7.05
CA GLY A 368 6.67 9.84 -6.58
C GLY A 368 8.02 10.14 -5.93
N VAL A 369 8.46 11.40 -5.90
CA VAL A 369 9.80 11.83 -5.45
C VAL A 369 10.24 11.34 -4.07
N PHE A 370 9.31 11.22 -3.12
CA PHE A 370 9.60 10.71 -1.78
C PHE A 370 9.97 9.21 -1.75
N ALA A 371 9.70 8.49 -2.84
CA ALA A 371 10.07 7.09 -3.03
C ALA A 371 11.40 6.90 -3.79
N MET A 372 12.07 7.98 -4.22
CA MET A 372 13.30 7.89 -5.01
C MET A 372 14.44 7.23 -4.23
N VAL A 373 15.04 6.20 -4.82
CA VAL A 373 16.17 5.45 -4.27
C VAL A 373 17.45 5.94 -4.91
N GLU A 374 18.38 6.44 -4.10
CA GLU A 374 19.63 7.02 -4.60
C GLU A 374 20.47 5.96 -5.36
N GLY A 375 20.90 6.32 -6.57
CA GLY A 375 21.71 5.44 -7.43
C GLY A 375 20.92 4.46 -8.30
N TYR A 376 19.58 4.43 -8.20
CA TYR A 376 18.75 3.47 -8.93
C TYR A 376 17.50 4.14 -9.52
N ARG A 377 17.19 3.84 -10.78
CA ARG A 377 15.93 4.28 -11.40
C ARG A 377 14.80 3.35 -10.97
N MET A 378 13.83 3.90 -10.24
CA MET A 378 12.65 3.18 -9.77
C MET A 378 11.41 3.71 -10.47
N ALA A 379 10.53 2.82 -10.91
CA ALA A 379 9.20 3.16 -11.39
C ALA A 379 8.19 3.04 -10.24
N GLY A 380 7.19 3.91 -10.19
CA GLY A 380 6.13 3.75 -9.21
C GLY A 380 5.01 4.76 -9.30
N LYS A 381 3.97 4.52 -8.50
CA LYS A 381 2.76 5.31 -8.45
C LYS A 381 2.23 5.40 -7.02
N THR A 382 1.93 6.61 -6.60
CA THR A 382 1.24 6.90 -5.34
C THR A 382 -0.26 6.62 -5.43
N GLY A 383 -0.83 6.16 -4.32
CA GLY A 383 -2.26 6.03 -4.09
C GLY A 383 -2.67 6.70 -2.78
N THR A 384 -3.73 7.50 -2.84
CA THR A 384 -4.47 7.97 -1.67
C THR A 384 -5.93 7.65 -1.96
N ALA A 385 -6.54 6.82 -1.13
CA ALA A 385 -7.95 6.45 -1.25
C ALA A 385 -8.68 6.75 0.05
N GLU A 386 -9.87 7.33 -0.06
CA GLU A 386 -10.73 7.61 1.08
C GLU A 386 -11.30 6.30 1.64
N LYS A 387 -11.36 6.16 2.97
CA LYS A 387 -12.01 5.00 3.59
C LYS A 387 -13.53 5.13 3.49
N ILE A 388 -14.21 4.04 3.17
CA ILE A 388 -15.68 3.99 3.14
C ILE A 388 -16.22 4.00 4.58
N ALA A 389 -17.21 4.84 4.86
CA ALA A 389 -17.87 4.90 6.16
C ALA A 389 -18.87 3.74 6.34
N PRO A 390 -19.03 3.22 7.57
CA PRO A 390 -20.10 2.27 7.88
C PRO A 390 -21.47 2.88 7.56
N GLY A 391 -22.21 2.28 6.60
CA GLY A 391 -23.51 2.80 6.14
C GLY A 391 -23.46 3.59 4.83
N GLY A 392 -22.29 3.74 4.21
CA GLY A 392 -22.11 4.41 2.91
C GLY A 392 -21.52 5.82 3.03
N GLY A 393 -20.91 6.30 1.94
CA GLY A 393 -20.11 7.53 1.94
C GLY A 393 -18.67 7.27 2.40
N TYR A 394 -17.90 8.34 2.62
CA TYR A 394 -16.48 8.27 2.99
C TYR A 394 -16.25 8.85 4.40
N LEU A 395 -15.30 8.27 5.13
CA LEU A 395 -14.82 8.78 6.41
C LEU A 395 -13.94 10.01 6.17
N SER A 396 -14.25 11.12 6.85
CA SER A 396 -13.41 12.31 6.79
C SER A 396 -12.05 12.05 7.44
N ASN A 397 -10.98 12.48 6.77
CA ASN A 397 -9.60 12.46 7.28
C ASN A 397 -9.01 11.06 7.58
N LEU A 398 -9.59 9.99 7.02
CA LEU A 398 -9.03 8.64 7.12
C LEU A 398 -8.87 8.05 5.72
N TYR A 399 -7.63 7.65 5.43
CA TYR A 399 -7.22 7.24 4.10
C TYR A 399 -6.44 5.94 4.13
N ILE A 400 -6.45 5.26 3.00
CA ILE A 400 -5.50 4.21 2.65
C ILE A 400 -4.39 4.88 1.83
N LEU A 401 -3.22 5.01 2.47
CA LEU A 401 -2.04 5.65 1.92
C LEU A 401 -1.14 4.58 1.34
N SER A 402 -0.91 4.60 0.03
CA SER A 402 -0.22 3.52 -0.66
C SER A 402 0.80 3.99 -1.68
N TYR A 403 1.74 3.09 -1.96
CA TYR A 403 2.73 3.23 -3.00
C TYR A 403 2.94 1.87 -3.65
N VAL A 404 2.81 1.82 -4.99
CA VAL A 404 3.18 0.65 -5.78
C VAL A 404 4.37 1.03 -6.66
N GLY A 405 5.39 0.18 -6.71
CA GLY A 405 6.56 0.47 -7.54
C GLY A 405 7.42 -0.76 -7.80
N PHE A 406 8.40 -0.62 -8.67
CA PHE A 406 9.33 -1.67 -9.02
C PHE A 406 10.65 -1.08 -9.50
N GLY A 407 11.70 -1.91 -9.47
CA GLY A 407 12.95 -1.57 -10.13
C GLY A 407 14.11 -2.51 -9.76
N PRO A 408 15.34 -2.14 -10.15
CA PRO A 408 15.65 -1.03 -11.08
C PRO A 408 14.97 -1.21 -12.45
N ILE A 409 14.62 -0.14 -13.17
CA ILE A 409 13.83 -0.29 -14.41
C ILE A 409 14.59 -0.97 -15.56
N GLU A 410 15.92 -0.94 -15.53
CA GLU A 410 16.79 -1.56 -16.53
C GLU A 410 16.77 -3.09 -16.44
N ASP A 411 16.65 -3.61 -15.22
CA ASP A 411 16.47 -5.03 -14.91
C ASP A 411 15.54 -5.15 -13.70
N PRO A 412 14.21 -5.17 -13.88
CA PRO A 412 13.29 -5.24 -12.75
C PRO A 412 13.43 -6.56 -11.99
N ARG A 413 13.85 -6.46 -10.72
CA ARG A 413 14.08 -7.62 -9.82
C ARG A 413 13.10 -7.71 -8.68
N ILE A 414 12.39 -6.61 -8.38
CA ILE A 414 11.41 -6.55 -7.31
C ILE A 414 10.31 -5.57 -7.70
N ALA A 415 9.06 -6.02 -7.57
CA ALA A 415 7.87 -5.18 -7.55
C ALA A 415 7.30 -5.21 -6.13
N MET A 416 6.89 -4.06 -5.62
CA MET A 416 6.48 -3.91 -4.24
C MET A 416 5.25 -3.02 -4.12
N TYR A 417 4.32 -3.45 -3.29
CA TYR A 417 3.18 -2.66 -2.85
C TYR A 417 3.29 -2.41 -1.36
N VAL A 418 3.23 -1.14 -0.96
CA VAL A 418 3.22 -0.68 0.43
C VAL A 418 1.89 0.01 0.68
N PHE A 419 1.22 -0.31 1.78
CA PHE A 419 0.05 0.43 2.23
C PHE A 419 0.11 0.72 3.73
N VAL A 420 -0.48 1.85 4.11
CA VAL A 420 -0.66 2.33 5.47
C VAL A 420 -2.11 2.82 5.57
N ASP A 421 -2.94 2.05 6.28
CA ASP A 421 -4.38 2.28 6.39
C ASP A 421 -4.71 2.92 7.74
N GLY A 422 -5.38 4.08 7.68
CA GLY A 422 -5.88 4.76 8.86
C GLY A 422 -4.79 5.41 9.70
N ALA A 423 -3.74 5.95 9.06
CA ALA A 423 -2.73 6.75 9.73
C ALA A 423 -3.38 7.92 10.50
N THR A 424 -3.00 8.08 11.77
CA THR A 424 -3.51 9.15 12.66
C THR A 424 -2.47 10.21 12.97
N LYS A 425 -1.21 9.97 12.57
CA LYS A 425 -0.08 10.90 12.69
C LYS A 425 0.59 11.09 11.34
N GLY A 426 1.16 12.28 11.15
CA GLY A 426 1.90 12.62 9.94
C GLY A 426 1.00 13.05 8.77
N PRO A 427 1.55 13.10 7.56
CA PRO A 427 0.80 13.49 6.37
C PRO A 427 -0.27 12.47 5.98
N ASN A 428 -1.36 12.91 5.33
CA ASN A 428 -2.43 12.03 4.82
C ASN A 428 -2.23 11.65 3.35
N TRP A 429 -0.98 11.45 2.90
CA TRP A 429 -0.67 11.22 1.49
C TRP A 429 0.18 9.98 1.27
N GLY A 430 -0.20 9.12 0.31
CA GLY A 430 0.53 7.90 -0.03
C GLY A 430 1.99 8.15 -0.40
N GLY A 431 2.26 9.22 -1.14
CA GLY A 431 3.62 9.63 -1.50
C GLY A 431 4.52 9.93 -0.31
N GLN A 432 3.98 10.58 0.74
CA GLN A 432 4.76 11.03 1.90
C GLN A 432 4.81 9.99 3.04
N VAL A 433 3.95 8.98 2.99
CA VAL A 433 3.89 7.91 4.01
C VAL A 433 4.41 6.59 3.45
N ALA A 434 3.74 6.03 2.44
CA ALA A 434 4.13 4.75 1.84
C ALA A 434 5.38 4.88 0.93
N GLY A 435 5.58 6.05 0.29
CA GLY A 435 6.77 6.32 -0.53
C GLY A 435 8.10 6.20 0.23
N PRO A 436 8.28 6.86 1.40
CA PRO A 436 9.48 6.70 2.21
C PRO A 436 9.69 5.29 2.74
N VAL A 437 8.61 4.56 3.07
CA VAL A 437 8.71 3.15 3.47
C VAL A 437 9.23 2.33 2.29
N PHE A 438 8.67 2.51 1.09
CA PHE A 438 9.17 1.88 -0.15
C PHE A 438 10.65 2.18 -0.37
N LYS A 439 11.05 3.46 -0.28
CA LYS A 439 12.44 3.89 -0.45
C LYS A 439 13.38 3.16 0.50
N ARG A 440 13.07 3.14 1.80
CA ARG A 440 13.94 2.52 2.82
C ARG A 440 14.10 1.02 2.65
N ILE A 441 13.02 0.33 2.27
CA ILE A 441 13.08 -1.11 1.96
C ILE A 441 13.94 -1.32 0.71
N MET A 442 13.63 -0.63 -0.38
CA MET A 442 14.36 -0.79 -1.64
C MET A 442 15.85 -0.46 -1.50
N THR A 443 16.23 0.61 -0.78
CA THR A 443 17.64 0.91 -0.50
C THR A 443 18.36 -0.27 0.15
N GLN A 444 17.76 -0.88 1.18
CA GLN A 444 18.36 -2.02 1.89
C GLN A 444 18.40 -3.28 1.00
N VAL A 445 17.36 -3.52 0.19
CA VAL A 445 17.33 -4.66 -0.74
C VAL A 445 18.38 -4.53 -1.83
N MET A 446 18.54 -3.35 -2.46
CA MET A 446 19.57 -3.12 -3.48
C MET A 446 20.99 -3.35 -2.90
N GLN A 447 21.23 -2.90 -1.66
CA GLN A 447 22.49 -3.13 -0.95
C GLN A 447 22.70 -4.62 -0.66
N TYR A 448 21.69 -5.32 -0.15
CA TYR A 448 21.76 -6.76 0.15
C TYR A 448 22.06 -7.59 -1.12
N TRP A 449 21.43 -7.25 -2.24
CA TRP A 449 21.68 -7.89 -3.53
C TRP A 449 22.97 -7.47 -4.21
N ASN A 450 23.75 -6.54 -3.62
CA ASN A 450 24.96 -5.97 -4.21
C ASN A 450 24.75 -5.47 -5.64
N ILE A 451 23.57 -4.88 -5.92
CA ILE A 451 23.33 -4.23 -7.21
C ILE A 451 24.14 -2.93 -7.19
N PRO A 452 25.06 -2.70 -8.14
CA PRO A 452 25.83 -1.47 -8.15
C PRO A 452 24.92 -0.27 -8.48
N PRO A 453 25.05 0.86 -7.77
CA PRO A 453 24.39 2.09 -8.18
C PRO A 453 24.94 2.53 -9.54
N ASN A 454 24.13 3.20 -10.34
CA ASN A 454 24.60 3.75 -11.60
C ASN A 454 25.50 4.99 -11.35
N ASP A 455 26.63 5.09 -12.06
CA ASP A 455 27.67 6.13 -11.85
C ASP A 455 27.18 7.54 -12.20
N GLU A 456 26.20 7.66 -13.10
CA GLU A 456 25.42 8.89 -13.23
C GLU A 456 24.50 8.97 -12.02
N MET A 457 24.96 9.61 -10.94
CA MET A 457 24.10 9.95 -9.81
C MET A 457 22.81 10.54 -10.38
N LEU A 458 21.70 9.81 -10.25
CA LEU A 458 20.36 10.39 -10.30
C LEU A 458 20.26 11.28 -9.08
N GLN A 459 20.96 12.41 -9.13
CA GLN A 459 20.63 13.51 -8.27
C GLN A 459 19.20 13.82 -8.60
N PRO A 460 18.32 13.90 -7.57
CA PRO A 460 16.97 14.30 -7.84
C PRO A 460 17.10 15.66 -8.52
N LYS A 461 16.59 15.79 -9.75
CA LYS A 461 16.48 17.09 -10.41
C LYS A 461 15.32 17.83 -9.74
N LEU A 462 15.46 18.07 -8.43
CA LEU A 462 14.61 18.96 -7.68
C LEU A 462 14.88 20.35 -8.22
N PRO A 463 13.88 21.23 -8.32
CA PRO A 463 14.16 22.65 -8.26
C PRO A 463 14.96 22.91 -6.97
N GLU A 464 16.15 23.53 -7.06
CA GLU A 464 17.00 23.81 -5.88
C GLU A 464 16.24 24.58 -4.80
N ASP A 465 15.36 25.48 -5.23
CA ASP A 465 14.40 26.19 -4.39
C ASP A 465 13.02 26.18 -5.05
N ILE A 466 12.00 25.87 -4.27
CA ILE A 466 10.58 26.08 -4.62
C ILE A 466 10.03 27.25 -3.80
N ALA A 467 9.20 28.08 -4.44
CA ALA A 467 8.54 29.20 -3.77
C ALA A 467 7.40 28.65 -2.90
N VAL A 468 7.36 29.02 -1.63
CA VAL A 468 6.32 28.57 -0.70
C VAL A 468 4.96 29.12 -1.13
N PRO A 469 3.94 28.27 -1.37
CA PRO A 469 2.61 28.73 -1.70
C PRO A 469 1.89 29.41 -0.55
N ASN A 470 0.88 30.21 -0.90
CA ASN A 470 -0.06 30.75 0.07
C ASN A 470 -1.14 29.72 0.42
N PHE A 471 -1.18 29.32 1.69
CA PHE A 471 -2.15 28.42 2.29
C PHE A 471 -3.26 29.15 3.07
N ALA A 472 -3.16 30.47 3.27
CA ALA A 472 -4.14 31.23 4.04
C ALA A 472 -5.57 31.09 3.47
N ASN A 473 -6.54 30.96 4.37
CA ASN A 473 -7.97 30.78 4.08
C ASN A 473 -8.32 29.46 3.37
N LEU A 474 -7.37 28.56 3.15
CA LEU A 474 -7.67 27.20 2.71
C LEU A 474 -8.17 26.38 3.90
N THR A 475 -9.07 25.43 3.64
CA THR A 475 -9.34 24.36 4.62
C THR A 475 -8.11 23.49 4.78
N ARG A 476 -8.06 22.65 5.83
CA ARG A 476 -6.95 21.69 6.01
C ARG A 476 -6.78 20.83 4.77
N GLU A 477 -7.89 20.30 4.24
CA GLU A 477 -7.93 19.52 3.01
C GLU A 477 -7.33 20.31 1.82
N GLN A 478 -7.83 21.51 1.55
CA GLN A 478 -7.35 22.34 0.44
C GLN A 478 -5.87 22.74 0.57
N ALA A 479 -5.42 23.03 1.80
CA ALA A 479 -4.03 23.35 2.07
C ALA A 479 -3.14 22.14 1.84
N MET A 480 -3.56 20.96 2.31
CA MET A 480 -2.87 19.71 2.07
C MET A 480 -2.77 19.38 0.58
N ASP A 481 -3.86 19.55 -0.17
CA ASP A 481 -3.90 19.35 -1.62
C ASP A 481 -2.90 20.27 -2.31
N LYS A 482 -2.89 21.56 -1.95
CA LYS A 482 -1.97 22.55 -2.54
C LYS A 482 -0.51 22.27 -2.19
N ALA A 483 -0.24 21.82 -0.98
CA ALA A 483 1.11 21.51 -0.54
C ALA A 483 1.68 20.33 -1.34
N ASP A 484 0.89 19.29 -1.56
CA ASP A 484 1.28 18.15 -2.39
C ASP A 484 1.51 18.56 -3.86
N GLN A 485 0.67 19.44 -4.43
CA GLN A 485 0.85 20.00 -5.79
C GLN A 485 2.21 20.65 -5.99
N GLU A 486 2.68 21.36 -4.96
CA GLU A 486 3.86 22.20 -5.06
C GLU A 486 5.10 21.57 -4.40
N GLY A 487 5.00 20.33 -3.89
CA GLY A 487 6.14 19.59 -3.34
C GLY A 487 6.49 19.92 -1.88
N PHE A 488 5.49 20.28 -1.09
CA PHE A 488 5.59 20.64 0.33
C PHE A 488 4.89 19.64 1.24
N SER A 489 5.42 19.50 2.46
CA SER A 489 4.74 18.81 3.56
C SER A 489 4.08 19.85 4.46
N LEU A 490 2.90 19.58 5.02
CA LEU A 490 2.28 20.48 6.02
C LEU A 490 2.32 19.89 7.41
N ARG A 491 2.64 20.71 8.41
CA ARG A 491 2.39 20.42 9.83
C ARG A 491 1.34 21.38 10.36
N PHE A 492 0.16 20.86 10.70
CA PHE A 492 -0.90 21.69 11.26
C PHE A 492 -0.71 21.95 12.77
N GLU A 493 -0.87 23.20 13.18
CA GLU A 493 -0.89 23.61 14.59
C GLU A 493 -2.18 24.39 14.91
N GLY A 494 -2.93 23.93 15.90
CA GLY A 494 -4.18 24.55 16.36
C GLY A 494 -5.44 23.70 16.13
N GLU A 495 -6.57 24.21 16.61
CA GLU A 495 -7.90 23.59 16.51
C GLU A 495 -8.78 24.40 15.54
N GLY A 496 -9.23 23.77 14.45
CA GLY A 496 -10.05 24.41 13.41
C GLY A 496 -9.68 23.95 12.00
N ASP A 497 -10.58 24.17 11.05
CA ASP A 497 -10.42 23.71 9.67
C ASP A 497 -9.72 24.73 8.76
N LEU A 498 -9.82 26.02 9.07
CA LEU A 498 -9.24 27.08 8.24
C LEU A 498 -7.81 27.41 8.62
N VAL A 499 -6.95 27.52 7.61
CA VAL A 499 -5.59 28.01 7.74
C VAL A 499 -5.61 29.52 7.99
N VAL A 500 -5.12 29.91 9.16
CA VAL A 500 -5.02 31.31 9.60
C VAL A 500 -3.62 31.88 9.46
N GLY A 501 -2.61 31.03 9.24
CA GLY A 501 -1.22 31.46 9.05
C GLY A 501 -0.31 30.31 8.63
N GLN A 502 0.89 30.64 8.19
CA GLN A 502 1.90 29.66 7.81
C GLN A 502 3.32 30.18 8.07
N VAL A 503 4.27 29.25 8.22
CA VAL A 503 5.71 29.52 8.28
C VAL A 503 6.45 28.42 7.51
N PRO A 504 7.35 28.73 6.55
CA PRO A 504 7.74 30.07 6.07
C PRO A 504 6.62 30.83 5.32
N PRO A 505 6.74 32.16 5.12
CA PRO A 505 5.70 32.96 4.47
C PRO A 505 5.59 32.64 2.97
N PRO A 506 4.43 32.92 2.34
CA PRO A 506 4.26 32.76 0.91
C PRO A 506 5.36 33.51 0.11
N GLY A 507 5.87 32.90 -0.96
CA GLY A 507 6.94 33.44 -1.80
C GLY A 507 8.36 33.19 -1.28
N ALA A 508 8.53 32.72 -0.04
CA ALA A 508 9.86 32.32 0.46
C ALA A 508 10.43 31.18 -0.40
N LYS A 509 11.72 31.25 -0.73
CA LYS A 509 12.43 30.17 -1.42
C LYS A 509 12.92 29.16 -0.38
N VAL A 510 12.52 27.89 -0.53
CA VAL A 510 12.96 26.81 0.36
C VAL A 510 13.28 25.55 -0.43
N PRO A 511 14.12 24.65 0.12
CA PRO A 511 14.38 23.36 -0.50
C PRO A 511 13.09 22.54 -0.73
N PHE A 512 13.05 21.80 -1.83
CA PHE A 512 11.95 20.88 -2.12
C PHE A 512 11.74 19.85 -0.99
N GLY A 513 10.48 19.58 -0.61
CA GLY A 513 10.15 18.70 0.50
C GLY A 513 10.22 19.36 1.89
N THR A 514 10.41 20.69 1.95
CA THR A 514 10.34 21.44 3.22
C THR A 514 8.95 21.30 3.86
N THR A 515 8.93 21.04 5.16
CA THR A 515 7.70 21.06 5.96
C THR A 515 7.32 22.50 6.30
N ILE A 516 6.15 22.93 5.82
CA ILE A 516 5.52 24.20 6.14
C ILE A 516 4.66 24.01 7.39
N ILE A 517 4.87 24.81 8.42
CA ILE A 517 4.02 24.82 9.60
C ILE A 517 2.82 25.70 9.28
N VAL A 518 1.62 25.16 9.44
CA VAL A 518 0.36 25.82 9.08
C VAL A 518 -0.50 25.93 10.32
N TYR A 519 -0.82 27.16 10.70
CA TYR A 519 -1.64 27.45 11.86
C TYR A 519 -3.11 27.41 11.48
N THR A 520 -3.92 26.70 12.24
CA THR A 520 -5.37 26.57 12.02
C THR A 520 -6.16 27.12 13.20
N GLY A 521 -7.32 27.69 12.93
CA GLY A 521 -8.20 28.21 13.96
C GLY A 521 -9.68 28.09 13.59
N ALA A 522 -10.57 28.28 14.57
CA ALA A 522 -11.98 28.55 14.30
C ALA A 522 -12.08 29.87 13.52
N GLY A 523 -12.42 29.78 12.23
CA GLY A 523 -12.84 30.95 11.48
C GLY A 523 -14.14 31.45 12.11
N ASN A 524 -14.15 32.68 12.61
CA ASN A 524 -15.43 33.34 12.87
C ASN A 524 -16.08 33.53 11.50
N GLU A 525 -17.28 32.96 11.31
CA GLU A 525 -18.07 33.18 10.10
C GLU A 525 -18.17 34.70 9.84
N GLY A 526 -17.52 35.17 8.78
CA GLY A 526 -17.52 36.57 8.37
C GLY A 526 -16.18 37.30 8.45
N GLU A 527 -15.12 36.74 9.04
CA GLU A 527 -13.78 37.35 9.01
C GLU A 527 -12.86 36.65 8.01
N ILE A 528 -12.09 37.44 7.25
CA ILE A 528 -11.20 37.01 6.18
C ILE A 528 -9.80 37.55 6.48
N THR A 529 -8.79 36.69 6.42
CA THR A 529 -7.40 37.12 6.55
C THR A 529 -6.94 37.73 5.23
N VAL A 530 -6.49 38.99 5.28
CA VAL A 530 -5.99 39.72 4.11
C VAL A 530 -4.77 39.00 3.54
N PRO A 531 -4.77 38.61 2.26
CA PRO A 531 -3.63 37.94 1.63
C PRO A 531 -2.48 38.92 1.38
N LEU A 532 -1.28 38.39 1.12
CA LEU A 532 -0.20 39.18 0.53
C LEU A 532 -0.50 39.41 -0.95
N LEU A 533 -0.52 40.69 -1.35
CA LEU A 533 -0.86 41.13 -2.69
C LEU A 533 0.34 41.67 -3.45
N GLU A 534 1.46 41.91 -2.77
CA GLU A 534 2.69 42.45 -3.36
C GLU A 534 3.14 41.62 -4.57
N SER A 535 3.63 42.30 -5.61
CA SER A 535 4.03 41.74 -6.90
C SER A 535 2.91 41.16 -7.79
N LEU A 536 1.65 41.11 -7.34
CA LEU A 536 0.53 40.70 -8.19
C LEU A 536 0.09 41.82 -9.13
N SER A 537 -0.27 41.47 -10.37
CA SER A 537 -0.88 42.43 -11.30
C SER A 537 -2.27 42.85 -10.83
N LEU A 538 -2.75 44.01 -11.30
CA LEU A 538 -4.11 44.49 -10.99
C LEU A 538 -5.19 43.43 -11.25
N ARG A 539 -5.03 42.64 -12.31
CA ARG A 539 -5.96 41.56 -12.64
C ARG A 539 -5.90 40.42 -11.61
N GLU A 540 -4.71 39.93 -11.30
CA GLU A 540 -4.51 38.85 -10.31
C GLU A 540 -4.99 39.27 -8.92
N THR A 541 -4.69 40.50 -8.51
CA THR A 541 -5.17 41.08 -7.24
C THR A 541 -6.69 41.16 -7.21
N SER A 542 -7.33 41.62 -8.30
CA SER A 542 -8.79 41.69 -8.38
C SER A 542 -9.44 40.31 -8.35
N GLU A 543 -8.88 39.33 -9.05
CA GLU A 543 -9.38 37.95 -9.07
C GLU A 543 -9.26 37.31 -7.68
N LEU A 544 -8.11 37.47 -7.01
CA LEU A 544 -7.84 36.95 -5.67
C LEU A 544 -8.76 37.57 -4.61
N LEU A 545 -8.87 38.90 -4.58
CA LEU A 545 -9.73 39.58 -3.60
C LEU A 545 -11.20 39.26 -3.81
N SER A 546 -11.67 39.17 -5.07
CA SER A 546 -13.04 38.78 -5.37
C SER A 546 -13.34 37.35 -4.93
N LEU A 547 -12.39 36.42 -5.08
CA LEU A 547 -12.53 35.04 -4.64
C LEU A 547 -12.63 34.93 -3.12
N LEU A 548 -11.92 35.83 -2.41
CA LEU A 548 -11.98 35.97 -0.96
C LEU A 548 -13.15 36.84 -0.49
N GLY A 549 -14.08 37.27 -1.35
CA GLY A 549 -15.21 38.12 -0.94
C GLY A 549 -14.80 39.51 -0.43
N LEU A 550 -13.60 39.99 -0.77
CA LEU A 550 -13.06 41.31 -0.45
C LEU A 550 -13.21 42.26 -1.66
N ARG A 551 -13.22 43.58 -1.40
CA ARG A 551 -13.34 44.60 -2.45
C ARG A 551 -12.00 45.28 -2.69
N LEU A 552 -11.60 45.42 -3.96
CA LEU A 552 -10.38 46.12 -4.33
C LEU A 552 -10.65 47.62 -4.53
N GLU A 553 -9.86 48.47 -3.87
CA GLU A 553 -9.71 49.89 -4.19
C GLU A 553 -8.29 50.10 -4.76
N ALA A 554 -8.19 50.15 -6.09
CA ALA A 554 -6.91 50.23 -6.78
C ALA A 554 -6.49 51.68 -7.06
N THR A 555 -5.21 51.99 -6.83
CA THR A 555 -4.58 53.25 -7.26
C THR A 555 -3.31 52.96 -8.06
N GLY A 556 -3.19 53.52 -9.27
CA GLY A 556 -2.02 53.31 -10.15
C GLY A 556 -2.19 52.16 -11.14
N SER A 557 -1.06 51.70 -11.73
CA SER A 557 -1.01 50.62 -12.73
C SER A 557 0.29 49.84 -12.63
N GLY A 558 0.25 48.55 -12.97
CA GLY A 558 1.41 47.64 -12.90
C GLY A 558 1.19 46.54 -11.86
N ILE A 559 2.20 46.30 -11.04
CA ILE A 559 2.17 45.32 -9.94
C ILE A 559 1.87 46.01 -8.62
N ALA A 560 1.23 45.31 -7.69
CA ALA A 560 0.96 45.82 -6.36
C ALA A 560 2.29 46.03 -5.61
N ILE A 561 2.50 47.25 -5.12
CA ILE A 561 3.70 47.66 -4.36
C ILE A 561 3.35 48.00 -2.90
N ASP A 562 2.07 48.18 -2.59
CA ASP A 562 1.61 48.48 -1.23
C ASP A 562 0.15 48.06 -1.06
N GLN A 563 -0.23 47.68 0.17
CA GLN A 563 -1.58 47.27 0.53
C GLN A 563 -2.00 47.74 1.92
N GLU A 564 -3.26 48.14 2.06
CA GLU A 564 -3.90 48.46 3.33
C GLU A 564 -5.29 47.80 3.39
N PRO A 565 -5.60 46.97 4.40
CA PRO A 565 -4.73 46.55 5.51
C PRO A 565 -3.57 45.61 5.12
N LEU A 566 -2.60 45.49 6.02
CA LEU A 566 -1.43 44.62 5.83
C LEU A 566 -1.82 43.14 5.71
N ALA A 567 -1.02 42.37 4.99
CA ALA A 567 -1.17 40.93 4.89
C ALA A 567 -1.19 40.28 6.29
N GLY A 568 -2.10 39.32 6.50
CA GLY A 568 -2.32 38.69 7.81
C GLY A 568 -3.32 39.42 8.72
N THR A 569 -3.76 40.64 8.37
CA THR A 569 -4.81 41.35 9.12
C THR A 569 -6.16 40.65 8.94
N ARG A 570 -6.99 40.58 9.99
CA ARG A 570 -8.37 40.10 9.88
C ARG A 570 -9.33 41.24 9.55
N VAL A 571 -10.15 41.05 8.53
CA VAL A 571 -11.17 42.01 8.10
C VAL A 571 -12.50 41.32 7.91
N GLU A 572 -13.60 42.06 7.98
CA GLU A 572 -14.91 41.48 7.67
C GLU A 572 -15.06 41.18 6.17
N ALA A 573 -15.91 40.21 5.85
CA ALA A 573 -16.31 39.91 4.48
C ALA A 573 -16.91 41.15 3.81
N GLY A 574 -16.41 41.46 2.61
CA GLY A 574 -16.76 42.68 1.89
C GLY A 574 -15.92 43.91 2.26
N ALA A 575 -14.95 43.80 3.17
CA ALA A 575 -14.02 44.87 3.47
C ALA A 575 -13.22 45.31 2.23
N VAL A 576 -12.89 46.59 2.20
CA VAL A 576 -12.13 47.21 1.11
C VAL A 576 -10.64 47.09 1.42
N ILE A 577 -9.89 46.50 0.48
CA ILE A 577 -8.44 46.46 0.48
C ILE A 577 -7.94 47.50 -0.52
N LYS A 578 -7.24 48.50 -0.01
CA LYS A 578 -6.58 49.51 -0.83
C LYS A 578 -5.26 48.96 -1.31
N VAL A 579 -5.03 49.02 -2.61
CA VAL A 579 -3.80 48.52 -3.21
C VAL A 579 -3.21 49.57 -4.13
N LYS A 580 -1.95 49.89 -3.92
CA LYS A 580 -1.19 50.79 -4.78
C LYS A 580 -0.41 49.96 -5.80
N PHE A 581 -0.52 50.33 -7.07
CA PHE A 581 0.15 49.67 -8.19
C PHE A 581 1.21 50.58 -8.79
N GLY A 582 2.39 50.01 -9.08
CA GLY A 582 3.52 50.70 -9.67
C GLY A 582 4.26 49.85 -10.72
N GLU A 583 5.21 50.47 -11.41
CA GLU A 583 6.10 49.76 -12.33
C GLU A 583 7.09 48.86 -11.57
N PRO A 584 7.47 47.70 -12.12
CA PRO A 584 8.45 46.81 -11.50
C PRO A 584 9.76 47.55 -11.17
N GLY A 585 10.21 47.49 -9.90
CA GLY A 585 11.44 48.15 -9.43
C GLY A 585 11.26 49.50 -8.74
N GLN A 586 10.03 49.89 -8.38
CA GLN A 586 9.74 51.03 -7.48
C GLN A 586 9.33 50.60 -6.05
N GLU A 587 9.71 49.39 -5.63
CA GLU A 587 9.46 48.82 -4.29
C GLU A 587 9.98 49.72 -3.15
#